data_AF-A0A8X7MT26-F1
#
_entry.id   AF-A0A8X7MT26-F1
#
_cell.length_a   1.000
_cell.length_b   1.000
_cell.length_c   1.000
_cell.angle_alpha   90.00
_cell.angle_beta   90.00
_cell.angle_gamma   90.00
#
_symmetry.space_group_name_H-M   'P 1'
#
loop_
_entity.id
_entity.type
_entity.pdbx_description
1 polymer ?
#
loop_
_entity_poly.entity_id
_entity_poly.type
_entity_poly.pdbx_seq_one_letter_code
_entity_poly.pdbx_strand_id
1 'polypeptide(L)'
;MVGSSHLIEALTVPTAAYSFNYEKLEVIGDTFLKFLATAYVFAENIESQERLLHYARREIIMIRTLLKHCMDHKLDDFMLLQSFGCLPTF
;
A
#
# COMPACT_ATOMS: atom_id res chain seq x y z
N MET A 1 3.60 9.97 14.29
CA MET A 1 2.38 10.60 13.74
C MET A 1 2.62 10.83 12.26
N VAL A 2 1.92 10.12 11.39
CA VAL A 2 1.96 10.39 9.94
C VAL A 2 1.27 11.74 9.73
N GLY A 3 2.02 12.74 9.25
CA GLY A 3 1.45 14.06 8.96
C GLY A 3 0.44 13.96 7.81
N SER A 4 -0.61 14.79 7.84
CA SER A 4 -1.65 14.82 6.81
C SER A 4 -1.11 15.02 5.38
N SER A 5 0.09 15.60 5.25
CA SER A 5 0.82 15.75 3.98
C SER A 5 1.18 14.41 3.33
N HIS A 6 1.59 13.41 4.12
CA HIS A 6 1.96 12.10 3.60
C HIS A 6 0.75 11.27 3.20
N LEU A 7 -0.43 11.54 3.79
CA LEU A 7 -1.67 10.90 3.34
C LEU A 7 -2.04 11.38 1.94
N ILE A 8 -1.94 12.68 1.66
CA ILE A 8 -2.19 13.22 0.31
C ILE A 8 -1.14 12.68 -0.67
N GLU A 9 0.14 12.63 -0.29
CA GLU A 9 1.20 12.03 -1.10
C GLU A 9 0.92 10.56 -1.44
N ALA A 10 0.50 9.75 -0.45
CA ALA A 10 0.16 8.33 -0.64
C ALA A 10 -1.05 8.10 -1.54
N LEU A 11 -1.96 9.07 -1.62
CA LEU A 11 -3.15 9.02 -2.46
C LEU A 11 -2.92 9.62 -3.87
N THR A 12 -1.76 10.21 -4.13
CA THR A 12 -1.47 10.91 -5.38
C THR A 12 -0.75 10.01 -6.38
N VAL A 13 -1.37 9.77 -7.53
CA VAL A 13 -0.75 8.95 -8.57
C VAL A 13 0.35 9.71 -9.33
N PRO A 14 1.34 9.02 -9.91
CA PRO A 14 2.40 9.67 -10.69
C PRO A 14 1.88 10.53 -11.85
N THR A 15 0.71 10.19 -12.42
CA THR A 15 0.08 10.93 -13.52
C THR A 15 -0.70 12.18 -13.08
N ALA A 16 -0.84 12.45 -11.79
CA ALA A 16 -1.62 13.58 -11.29
C ALA A 16 -0.93 14.96 -11.43
N ALA A 17 0.26 15.02 -12.03
CA ALA A 17 1.03 16.24 -12.31
C ALA A 17 1.39 17.08 -11.05
N TYR A 18 1.41 16.46 -9.88
CA TYR A 18 1.99 17.04 -8.66
C TYR A 18 3.49 16.75 -8.57
N SER A 19 4.22 17.55 -7.77
CA SER A 19 5.65 17.35 -7.50
C SER A 19 5.94 16.19 -6.54
N PHE A 20 4.91 15.55 -6.01
CA PHE A 20 4.95 14.43 -5.08
C PHE A 20 3.94 13.36 -5.53
N ASN A 21 4.20 12.10 -5.20
CA ASN A 21 3.36 10.96 -5.54
C ASN A 21 3.61 9.78 -4.57
N TYR A 22 2.86 8.69 -4.73
CA TYR A 22 2.96 7.56 -3.83
C TYR A 22 4.20 6.68 -3.99
N GLU A 23 5.02 6.80 -5.05
CA GLU A 23 6.02 5.76 -5.41
C GLU A 23 7.02 5.47 -4.29
N LYS A 24 7.51 6.52 -3.61
CA LYS A 24 8.43 6.35 -2.48
C LYS A 24 7.74 5.70 -1.28
N LEU A 25 6.49 6.09 -1.02
CA LEU A 25 5.69 5.55 0.08
C LEU A 25 5.27 4.11 -0.19
N GLU A 26 5.03 3.73 -1.44
CA GLU A 26 4.78 2.36 -1.87
C GLU A 26 5.98 1.46 -1.56
N VAL A 27 7.21 1.90 -1.88
CA VAL A 27 8.43 1.12 -1.60
C VAL A 27 8.60 0.87 -0.09
N ILE A 28 8.35 1.89 0.72
CA ILE A 28 8.41 1.77 2.18
C ILE A 28 7.28 0.85 2.69
N GLY A 29 6.06 1.04 2.17
CA GLY A 29 4.88 0.26 2.52
C GLY A 29 5.02 -1.22 2.19
N ASP A 30 5.55 -1.56 1.02
CA ASP A 30 5.84 -2.94 0.61
C ASP A 30 6.83 -3.62 1.58
N THR A 31 7.90 -2.92 1.94
CA THR A 31 8.88 -3.43 2.91
C THR A 31 8.25 -3.62 4.28
N PHE A 32 7.46 -2.64 4.74
CA PHE A 32 6.77 -2.69 6.02
C PHE A 32 5.78 -3.85 6.11
N LEU A 33 4.93 -4.04 5.08
CA LEU A 33 3.95 -5.13 5.04
C LEU A 33 4.63 -6.51 5.00
N LYS A 34 5.75 -6.65 4.27
CA LYS A 34 6.55 -7.88 4.26
C LYS A 34 7.14 -8.20 5.63
N PHE A 35 7.68 -7.20 6.32
CA PHE A 35 8.19 -7.36 7.67
C PHE A 35 7.08 -7.73 8.65
N LEU A 36 5.98 -6.99 8.64
CA LEU A 36 4.85 -7.21 9.55
C LEU A 36 4.22 -8.59 9.35
N ALA A 37 3.99 -9.00 8.11
CA ALA A 37 3.48 -10.34 7.80
C ALA A 37 4.44 -11.44 8.25
N THR A 38 5.75 -11.23 8.11
CA THR A 38 6.76 -12.17 8.62
C THR A 38 6.72 -12.27 10.14
N ALA A 39 6.70 -11.13 10.83
CA ALA A 39 6.64 -11.08 12.30
C ALA A 39 5.35 -11.71 12.83
N TYR A 40 4.21 -11.41 12.21
CA TYR A 40 2.91 -11.97 12.57
C TYR A 40 2.88 -13.49 12.45
N VAL A 41 3.25 -14.02 11.27
CA VAL A 41 3.22 -15.46 11.01
C VAL A 41 4.22 -16.21 11.89
N PHE A 42 5.40 -15.63 12.15
CA PHE A 42 6.38 -16.20 13.06
C PHE A 42 5.89 -16.23 14.51
N ALA A 43 5.31 -15.12 15.00
CA ALA A 43 4.80 -15.02 16.38
C ALA A 43 3.63 -15.99 16.64
N GLU A 44 2.75 -16.17 15.65
CA GLU A 44 1.59 -17.06 15.78
C GLU A 44 1.96 -18.55 15.70
N ASN A 45 3.08 -18.88 15.05
CA ASN A 45 3.43 -20.27 14.71
C ASN A 45 4.93 -20.56 14.88
N ILE A 46 5.49 -20.25 16.06
CA ILE A 46 6.94 -20.35 16.35
C ILE A 46 7.54 -21.73 16.02
N GLU A 47 6.79 -22.82 16.21
CA GLU A 47 7.28 -24.19 15.99
C GLU A 47 7.00 -24.74 14.57
N SER A 48 6.39 -23.95 13.70
CA SER A 48 6.02 -24.42 12.35
C SER A 48 7.20 -24.51 11.40
N GLN A 49 7.07 -25.40 10.42
CA GLN A 49 8.04 -25.55 9.34
C GLN A 49 8.13 -24.27 8.49
N GLU A 50 9.34 -23.90 8.08
CA GLU A 50 9.61 -22.72 7.23
C GLU A 50 8.69 -22.65 6.01
N ARG A 51 8.41 -23.80 5.38
CA ARG A 51 7.53 -23.89 4.22
C ARG A 51 6.11 -23.39 4.53
N LEU A 52 5.55 -23.79 5.67
CA LEU A 52 4.20 -23.39 6.08
C LEU A 52 4.17 -21.90 6.42
N LEU A 53 5.19 -21.41 7.13
CA LEU A 53 5.35 -19.98 7.42
C LEU A 53 5.48 -19.16 6.13
N HIS A 54 6.23 -19.66 5.14
CA HIS A 54 6.37 -19.03 3.83
C HIS A 54 5.02 -18.92 3.11
N TYR A 55 4.23 -20.00 3.05
CA TYR A 55 2.91 -19.97 2.43
C TYR A 55 1.96 -19.02 3.17
N ALA A 56 1.86 -19.13 4.49
CA ALA A 56 1.01 -18.25 5.30
C ALA A 56 1.38 -16.77 5.13
N ARG A 57 2.68 -16.44 5.16
CA ARG A 57 3.15 -15.07 4.89
C ARG A 57 2.76 -14.63 3.50
N ARG A 58 2.93 -15.49 2.49
CA ARG A 58 2.63 -15.17 1.10
C ARG A 58 1.16 -14.80 0.96
N GLU A 59 0.24 -15.60 1.51
CA GLU A 59 -1.21 -15.33 1.48
C GLU A 59 -1.58 -13.92 1.98
N ILE A 60 -0.90 -13.43 3.04
CA ILE A 60 -1.11 -12.09 3.59
C ILE A 60 -0.68 -11.00 2.60
N ILE A 61 0.50 -11.14 1.99
CA ILE A 61 1.12 -10.07 1.17
C ILE A 61 0.83 -10.19 -0.33
N MET A 62 0.10 -11.20 -0.79
CA MET A 62 -0.19 -11.34 -2.22
C MET A 62 -1.03 -10.15 -2.69
N ILE A 63 -0.70 -9.63 -3.88
CA ILE A 63 -1.40 -8.48 -4.47
C ILE A 63 -2.91 -8.69 -4.55
N ARG A 64 -3.39 -9.92 -4.83
CA ARG A 64 -4.83 -10.23 -4.83
C ARG A 64 -5.47 -10.00 -3.46
N THR A 65 -4.80 -10.39 -2.38
CA THR A 65 -5.25 -10.18 -1.01
C THR A 65 -5.25 -8.70 -0.67
N LEU A 66 -4.16 -7.99 -0.95
CA LEU A 66 -4.03 -6.56 -0.66
C LEU A 66 -5.04 -5.72 -1.46
N LEU A 67 -5.24 -6.04 -2.74
CA LEU A 67 -6.23 -5.38 -3.59
C LEU A 67 -7.65 -5.63 -3.09
N LYS A 68 -7.97 -6.85 -2.67
CA LYS A 68 -9.28 -7.15 -2.08
C LYS A 68 -9.54 -6.27 -0.85
N HIS A 69 -8.58 -6.16 0.06
CA HIS A 69 -8.73 -5.28 1.23
C HIS A 69 -8.84 -3.81 0.83
N CYS A 70 -8.11 -3.37 -0.20
CA CYS A 70 -8.23 -2.03 -0.76
C CYS A 70 -9.68 -1.72 -1.18
N MET A 71 -10.29 -2.64 -1.94
CA MET A 71 -11.68 -2.51 -2.40
C MET A 71 -12.70 -2.60 -1.26
N ASP A 72 -12.51 -3.53 -0.32
CA ASP A 72 -13.41 -3.71 0.83
C ASP A 72 -13.44 -2.44 1.72
N HIS A 73 -12.35 -1.68 1.74
CA HIS A 73 -12.22 -0.41 2.45
C HIS A 73 -12.42 0.83 1.57
N LYS A 74 -12.75 0.67 0.28
CA LYS A 74 -12.94 1.75 -0.69
C LYS A 74 -11.77 2.73 -0.78
N LEU A 75 -10.55 2.22 -0.64
CA LEU A 75 -9.35 3.07 -0.69
C LEU A 75 -9.10 3.62 -2.11
N ASP A 76 -9.59 2.92 -3.13
CA ASP A 76 -9.57 3.32 -4.53
C ASP A 76 -10.41 4.58 -4.80
N ASP A 77 -11.51 4.80 -4.07
CA ASP A 77 -12.35 5.99 -4.17
C ASP A 77 -11.60 7.29 -3.81
N PHE A 78 -10.48 7.19 -3.08
CA PHE A 78 -9.71 8.35 -2.59
C PHE A 78 -8.47 8.65 -3.45
N MET A 79 -8.21 7.89 -4.52
CA MET A 79 -7.04 8.12 -5.37
C MET A 79 -7.16 9.43 -6.16
N LEU A 80 -6.16 10.29 -6.05
CA LEU A 80 -6.05 11.55 -6.77
C LEU A 80 -5.41 11.30 -8.13
N LEU A 81 -6.25 11.22 -9.17
CA LEU A 81 -5.84 10.88 -10.54
C LEU A 81 -5.47 12.10 -11.40
N GLN A 82 -5.96 13.29 -11.05
CA GLN A 82 -5.74 14.54 -11.81
C GLN A 82 -5.44 15.72 -10.88
N SER A 83 -4.62 16.65 -11.38
CA SER A 83 -4.52 18.00 -10.82
C SER A 83 -5.78 18.78 -11.17
N PHE A 84 -6.45 19.37 -10.18
CA PHE A 84 -7.58 20.28 -10.37
C PHE A 84 -7.18 21.63 -11.01
N GLY A 85 -5.96 21.77 -11.53
CA GLY A 85 -5.35 23.04 -11.91
C GLY A 85 -5.29 23.39 -13.41
N CYS A 86 -5.77 22.55 -14.33
CA CYS A 86 -5.78 22.90 -15.76
C CYS A 86 -7.21 23.05 -16.28
N LEU A 87 -7.77 24.26 -16.16
CA LEU A 87 -8.83 24.70 -17.06
C LEU A 87 -8.24 24.72 -18.49
N PRO A 88 -8.96 24.23 -19.51
CA PRO A 88 -8.48 24.32 -20.88
C PRO A 88 -8.32 25.81 -21.23
N THR A 89 -7.09 26.24 -21.49
CA THR A 89 -6.82 27.52 -22.12
C THR A 89 -7.45 27.49 -23.51
N PHE A 90 -8.55 28.22 -23.69
CA PHE A 90 -9.11 28.59 -25.00
C PHE A 90 -8.27 29.69 -25.64
#